data_AF-A0AA38F4D2-F1
#
_entry.id   AF-A0AA38F4D2-F1
#
_cell.length_a   1.000
_cell.length_b   1.000
_cell.length_c   1.000
_cell.angle_alpha   90.00
_cell.angle_beta   90.00
_cell.angle_gamma   90.00
#
_symmetry.space_group_name_H-M   'P 1'
#
loop_
_entity.id
_entity.type
_entity.pdbx_description
1 polymer ?
#
loop_
_entity_poly.entity_id
_entity_poly.type
_entity_poly.pdbx_seq_one_letter_code
_entity_poly.pdbx_strand_id
1 'polypeptide(L)'
;TSPLLLGTAAETLGEGAKSTPILTNSVIDDQSYYLSVEGMSVGNSRANIPEGTFDIKGDGNGGFIIDSGSTYTILPRAAFTAVAQLLDSAIGLPRAQDSDFSLCYQLPSGGSLSTDKLTVPDITFHFSGGADYVVRGDYSFETVPDTNL
;
A
#
# COMPACT_ATOMS: atom_id res chain seq x y z
N THR A 1 23.25 -2.10 1.59
CA THR A 1 22.48 -3.34 1.32
C THR A 1 21.77 -3.73 2.59
N SER A 2 20.47 -4.02 2.51
CA SER A 2 19.70 -4.54 3.64
C SER A 2 19.83 -6.07 3.71
N PRO A 3 19.83 -6.69 4.90
CA PRO A 3 20.03 -8.13 5.06
C PRO A 3 18.75 -8.94 4.81
N LEU A 4 18.91 -10.18 4.31
CA LEU A 4 17.91 -11.24 4.42
C LEU A 4 18.40 -12.23 5.49
N LEU A 5 17.64 -12.38 6.56
CA LEU A 5 17.96 -13.29 7.67
C LEU A 5 17.14 -14.57 7.53
N LEU A 6 17.78 -15.72 7.69
CA LEU A 6 17.15 -17.05 7.54
C LEU A 6 17.36 -17.89 8.80
N GLY A 7 16.37 -18.72 9.12
CA GLY A 7 16.40 -19.61 10.30
C GLY A 7 16.31 -18.84 11.61
N THR A 8 17.03 -19.30 12.64
CA THR A 8 16.98 -18.73 13.99
C THR A 8 17.43 -17.27 14.07
N ALA A 9 18.19 -16.79 13.08
CA ALA A 9 18.54 -15.37 12.96
C ALA A 9 17.31 -14.46 12.68
N ALA A 10 16.19 -15.02 12.21
CA ALA A 10 14.95 -14.29 11.99
C ALA A 10 14.01 -14.31 13.22
N GLU A 11 14.32 -15.10 14.27
CA GLU A 11 13.46 -15.27 15.45
C GLU A 11 13.49 -14.06 16.38
N THR A 12 14.51 -13.19 16.27
CA THR A 12 14.53 -11.90 16.95
C THR A 12 13.60 -10.94 16.21
N LEU A 13 12.30 -11.11 16.36
CA LEU A 13 11.33 -10.08 16.03
C LEU A 13 11.65 -8.87 16.91
N GLY A 14 11.91 -7.71 16.28
CA GLY A 14 12.19 -6.48 17.00
C GLY A 14 11.04 -6.13 17.96
N GLU A 15 11.36 -5.44 19.06
CA GLU A 15 10.32 -4.91 19.95
C GLU A 15 9.30 -4.12 19.14
N GLY A 16 8.01 -4.45 19.30
CA GLY A 16 6.91 -3.82 18.57
C GLY A 16 6.51 -4.49 17.26
N ALA A 17 7.15 -5.60 16.87
CA ALA A 17 6.70 -6.39 15.73
C ALA A 17 5.22 -6.81 15.87
N LYS A 18 4.50 -6.77 14.74
CA LYS A 18 3.11 -7.22 14.62
C LYS A 18 3.08 -8.48 13.75
N SER A 19 2.06 -9.31 13.96
CA SER A 19 1.91 -10.56 13.23
C SER A 19 0.49 -10.69 12.70
N THR A 20 0.38 -11.20 11.48
CA THR A 20 -0.86 -11.62 10.84
C THR A 20 -0.66 -13.04 10.31
N PRO A 21 -1.69 -13.88 10.26
CA PRO A 21 -1.62 -15.19 9.62
C PRO A 21 -1.20 -15.09 8.14
N ILE A 22 -0.39 -16.04 7.70
CA ILE A 22 -0.17 -16.32 6.28
C ILE A 22 -1.30 -17.24 5.83
N LEU A 23 -1.98 -16.85 4.76
CA LEU A 23 -3.07 -17.62 4.15
C LEU A 23 -2.53 -18.57 3.08
N THR A 24 -3.32 -19.60 2.77
CA THR A 24 -3.03 -20.54 1.69
C THR A 24 -4.13 -20.45 0.64
N ASN A 25 -3.73 -20.29 -0.63
CA ASN A 25 -4.63 -20.47 -1.76
C ASN A 25 -4.74 -21.97 -2.06
N SER A 26 -5.88 -22.59 -1.76
CA SER A 26 -6.06 -24.04 -1.93
C SER A 26 -6.33 -24.47 -3.38
N VAL A 27 -6.50 -23.51 -4.30
CA VAL A 27 -6.85 -23.77 -5.71
C VAL A 27 -5.65 -23.53 -6.62
N ILE A 28 -4.88 -22.48 -6.37
CA ILE A 28 -3.68 -22.12 -7.13
C ILE A 28 -2.46 -22.28 -6.23
N ASP A 29 -1.56 -23.20 -6.61
CA ASP A 29 -0.26 -23.38 -5.95
C ASP A 29 0.82 -22.56 -6.67
N ASP A 30 0.88 -21.27 -6.35
CA ASP A 30 1.85 -20.31 -6.91
C ASP A 30 3.01 -19.97 -5.95
N GLN A 31 3.05 -20.60 -4.78
CA GLN A 31 4.03 -20.37 -3.71
C GLN A 31 4.07 -18.92 -3.18
N SER A 32 3.01 -18.14 -3.39
CA SER A 32 2.93 -16.76 -2.89
C SER A 32 2.59 -16.71 -1.41
N TYR A 33 3.05 -15.64 -0.75
CA TYR A 33 2.72 -15.34 0.64
C TYR A 33 1.46 -14.48 0.73
N TYR A 34 0.31 -15.11 0.86
CA TYR A 34 -0.98 -14.43 0.98
C TYR A 34 -1.21 -13.91 2.40
N LEU A 35 -1.74 -12.69 2.51
CA LEU A 35 -2.15 -12.06 3.76
C LEU A 35 -3.62 -11.62 3.69
N SER A 36 -4.29 -11.54 4.84
CA SER A 36 -5.67 -11.03 4.93
C SER A 36 -5.67 -9.54 5.25
N VAL A 37 -6.17 -8.72 4.32
CA VAL A 37 -6.38 -7.28 4.51
C VAL A 37 -7.86 -7.01 4.80
N GLU A 38 -8.16 -6.50 5.98
CA GLU A 38 -9.52 -6.13 6.41
C GLU A 38 -9.91 -4.71 5.95
N GLY A 39 -8.92 -3.89 5.60
CA GLY A 39 -9.13 -2.62 4.91
C GLY A 39 -7.92 -1.69 5.02
N MET A 40 -8.12 -0.43 4.63
CA MET A 40 -7.05 0.56 4.58
C MET A 40 -7.52 1.91 5.13
N SER A 41 -6.60 2.70 5.66
CA SER A 41 -6.83 4.08 6.09
C SER A 41 -5.81 5.04 5.49
N VAL A 42 -6.21 6.30 5.29
CA VAL A 42 -5.34 7.41 4.90
C VAL A 42 -5.39 8.45 6.02
N GLY A 43 -4.25 8.66 6.69
CA GLY A 43 -4.23 9.36 7.99
C GLY A 43 -5.20 8.70 8.97
N ASN A 44 -6.15 9.49 9.49
CA ASN A 44 -7.17 9.01 10.43
C ASN A 44 -8.49 8.56 9.76
N SER A 45 -8.55 8.56 8.43
CA SER A 45 -9.77 8.29 7.66
C SER A 45 -9.76 6.88 7.09
N ARG A 46 -10.74 6.05 7.47
CA ARG A 46 -10.92 4.69 6.93
C ARG A 46 -11.47 4.75 5.50
N ALA A 47 -10.82 4.06 4.57
CA ALA A 47 -11.29 3.94 3.21
C ALA A 47 -12.53 3.05 3.13
N ASN A 48 -13.53 3.49 2.37
CA ASN A 48 -14.75 2.73 2.11
C ASN A 48 -14.50 1.66 1.04
N ILE A 49 -13.84 0.57 1.43
CA ILE A 49 -13.53 -0.57 0.56
C ILE A 49 -14.62 -1.64 0.76
N PRO A 50 -15.27 -2.13 -0.31
CA PRO A 50 -16.24 -3.21 -0.19
C PRO A 50 -15.65 -4.45 0.49
N GLU A 51 -16.41 -5.07 1.38
CA GLU A 51 -16.03 -6.33 2.01
C GLU A 51 -15.73 -7.41 0.97
N GLY A 52 -14.73 -8.24 1.23
CA GLY A 52 -14.28 -9.29 0.32
C GLY A 52 -13.48 -8.81 -0.90
N THR A 53 -13.13 -7.52 -0.99
CA THR A 53 -12.29 -6.99 -2.08
C THR A 53 -10.93 -7.70 -2.18
N PHE A 54 -10.39 -8.16 -1.05
CA PHE A 54 -9.08 -8.81 -0.95
C PHE A 54 -9.16 -10.33 -0.70
N ASP A 55 -10.36 -10.92 -0.75
CA ASP A 55 -10.52 -12.34 -0.45
C ASP A 55 -9.96 -13.21 -1.57
N ILE A 56 -9.42 -14.38 -1.18
CA ILE A 56 -9.18 -15.48 -2.10
C ILE A 56 -10.54 -16.09 -2.42
N LYS A 57 -10.93 -16.02 -3.69
CA LYS A 57 -12.23 -16.53 -4.16
C LYS A 57 -12.19 -18.05 -4.31
N GLY A 58 -13.37 -18.66 -4.41
CA GLY A 58 -13.50 -20.12 -4.57
C GLY A 58 -12.87 -20.71 -5.84
N ASP A 59 -12.55 -19.87 -6.83
CA ASP A 59 -11.81 -20.24 -8.05
C ASP A 59 -10.30 -19.98 -7.94
N GLY A 60 -9.81 -19.56 -6.77
CA GLY A 60 -8.40 -19.24 -6.52
C GLY A 60 -7.99 -17.82 -6.91
N ASN A 61 -8.84 -17.03 -7.57
CA ASN A 61 -8.50 -15.66 -7.94
C ASN A 61 -8.62 -14.70 -6.74
N GLY A 62 -7.94 -13.55 -6.82
CA GLY A 62 -7.98 -12.54 -5.76
C GLY A 62 -6.86 -12.74 -4.73
N GLY A 63 -7.16 -12.43 -3.47
CA GLY A 63 -6.14 -12.39 -2.42
C GLY A 63 -5.31 -11.10 -2.42
N PHE A 64 -4.45 -10.98 -1.40
CA PHE A 64 -3.42 -9.97 -1.30
C PHE A 64 -2.11 -10.66 -0.95
N ILE A 65 -1.04 -10.37 -1.69
CA ILE A 65 0.28 -10.99 -1.50
C ILE A 65 1.31 -9.96 -1.09
N ILE A 66 2.37 -10.41 -0.41
CA ILE A 66 3.61 -9.66 -0.30
C ILE A 66 4.60 -10.15 -1.35
N ASP A 67 5.18 -9.21 -2.09
CA ASP A 67 6.06 -9.51 -3.22
C ASP A 67 7.22 -8.51 -3.27
N SER A 68 8.45 -9.03 -3.26
CA SER A 68 9.66 -8.22 -3.46
C SER A 68 9.98 -7.99 -4.94
N GLY A 69 9.29 -8.65 -5.86
CA GLY A 69 9.45 -8.51 -7.31
C GLY A 69 8.69 -7.32 -7.91
N SER A 70 7.80 -6.70 -7.14
CA SER A 70 6.98 -5.55 -7.57
C SER A 70 7.47 -4.26 -6.92
N THR A 71 7.80 -3.24 -7.72
CA THR A 71 8.23 -1.92 -7.21
C THR A 71 7.10 -1.19 -6.48
N TYR A 72 5.87 -1.28 -7.00
CA TYR A 72 4.70 -0.55 -6.47
C TYR A 72 3.61 -1.52 -6.00
N THR A 73 2.82 -1.09 -5.02
CA THR A 73 1.63 -1.84 -4.61
C THR A 73 0.54 -1.73 -5.66
N ILE A 74 0.02 -2.87 -6.12
CA ILE A 74 -1.11 -2.94 -7.04
C ILE A 74 -2.36 -3.26 -6.22
N LEU A 75 -3.40 -2.44 -6.37
CA LEU A 75 -4.68 -2.61 -5.66
C LEU A 75 -5.81 -2.94 -6.64
N PRO A 76 -6.80 -3.77 -6.22
CA PRO A 76 -8.07 -3.86 -6.93
C PRO A 76 -8.67 -2.46 -7.12
N ARG A 77 -9.28 -2.21 -8.27
CA ARG A 77 -9.79 -0.88 -8.64
C ARG A 77 -10.65 -0.23 -7.55
N ALA A 78 -11.54 -1.00 -6.91
CA ALA A 78 -12.39 -0.49 -5.84
C ALA A 78 -11.59 0.03 -4.63
N ALA A 79 -10.56 -0.71 -4.21
CA ALA A 79 -9.67 -0.29 -3.14
C ALA A 79 -8.83 0.91 -3.55
N PHE A 80 -8.23 0.88 -4.75
CA PHE A 80 -7.45 2.00 -5.27
C PHE A 80 -8.27 3.30 -5.30
N THR A 81 -9.49 3.25 -5.85
CA THR A 81 -10.37 4.43 -5.94
C THR A 81 -10.73 4.98 -4.55
N ALA A 82 -11.06 4.11 -3.59
CA ALA A 82 -11.40 4.55 -2.23
C ALA A 82 -10.20 5.22 -1.52
N VAL A 83 -9.00 4.67 -1.67
CA VAL A 83 -7.77 5.24 -1.11
C VAL A 83 -7.39 6.55 -1.82
N ALA A 84 -7.47 6.57 -3.15
CA ALA A 84 -7.21 7.75 -3.98
C ALA A 84 -8.09 8.95 -3.59
N GLN A 85 -9.39 8.73 -3.35
CA GLN A 85 -10.31 9.80 -2.94
C GLN A 85 -9.93 10.43 -1.58
N LEU A 86 -9.44 9.62 -0.64
CA LEU A 86 -8.96 10.12 0.64
C LEU A 86 -7.63 10.86 0.49
N LEU A 87 -6.73 10.36 -0.36
CA LEU A 87 -5.49 11.06 -0.71
C LEU A 87 -5.75 12.40 -1.38
N ASP A 88 -6.69 12.47 -2.33
CA ASP A 88 -7.08 13.72 -3.00
C ASP A 88 -7.55 14.75 -1.98
N SER A 89 -8.39 14.32 -1.05
CA SER A 89 -8.95 15.18 0.01
C SER A 89 -7.88 15.65 1.00
N ALA A 90 -6.92 14.80 1.34
CA ALA A 90 -5.87 15.09 2.32
C ALA A 90 -4.73 15.93 1.74
N ILE A 91 -4.34 15.69 0.48
CA ILE A 91 -3.20 16.35 -0.17
C ILE A 91 -3.62 17.73 -0.70
N GLY A 92 -4.82 17.83 -1.31
CA GLY A 92 -5.37 19.12 -1.76
C GLY A 92 -4.58 19.81 -2.88
N LEU A 93 -3.70 19.08 -3.59
CA LEU A 93 -2.95 19.60 -4.74
C LEU A 93 -3.71 19.34 -6.06
N PRO A 94 -3.45 20.15 -7.10
CA PRO A 94 -3.99 19.88 -8.43
C PRO A 94 -3.54 18.52 -8.95
N ARG A 95 -4.46 17.78 -9.56
CA ARG A 95 -4.17 16.48 -10.20
C ARG A 95 -3.32 16.69 -11.45
N ALA A 96 -2.32 15.82 -11.62
CA ALA A 96 -1.57 15.68 -12.87
C ALA A 96 -1.97 14.39 -13.58
N GLN A 97 -1.69 14.31 -14.89
CA GLN A 97 -1.87 13.11 -15.70
C GLN A 97 -0.50 12.50 -15.97
N ASP A 98 -0.45 11.18 -16.00
CA ASP A 98 0.73 10.38 -16.32
C ASP A 98 0.29 9.10 -17.06
N SER A 99 1.18 8.50 -17.85
CA SER A 99 0.86 7.28 -18.61
C SER A 99 0.91 6.02 -17.75
N ASP A 100 1.73 6.02 -16.71
CA ASP A 100 2.09 4.84 -15.92
C ASP A 100 1.34 4.85 -14.58
N PHE A 101 1.03 6.03 -14.05
CA PHE A 101 0.36 6.20 -12.75
C PHE A 101 -1.06 6.75 -12.86
N SER A 102 -1.97 6.15 -12.08
CA SER A 102 -3.36 6.61 -11.97
C SER A 102 -3.57 7.74 -10.94
N LEU A 103 -2.57 8.05 -10.11
CA LEU A 103 -2.63 9.09 -9.09
C LEU A 103 -1.38 9.97 -9.07
N CYS A 104 -1.44 11.13 -9.73
CA CYS A 104 -0.37 12.13 -9.71
C CYS A 104 -0.87 13.51 -9.26
N TYR A 105 0.03 14.29 -8.66
CA TYR A 105 -0.24 15.66 -8.23
C TYR A 105 0.84 16.60 -8.77
N GLN A 106 0.44 17.82 -9.13
CA GLN A 106 1.39 18.87 -9.50
C GLN A 106 2.06 19.41 -8.24
N LEU A 107 3.38 19.24 -8.15
CA LEU A 107 4.16 19.84 -7.08
C LEU A 107 4.29 21.37 -7.31
N PRO A 108 4.20 22.20 -6.26
CA PRO A 108 4.55 23.61 -6.36
C PRO A 108 6.00 23.76 -6.85
N SER A 109 6.31 24.86 -7.56
CA SER A 109 7.68 25.12 -8.03
C SER A 109 8.68 25.10 -6.87
N GLY A 110 9.71 24.25 -6.97
CA GLY A 110 10.70 24.03 -5.91
C GLY A 110 10.19 23.18 -4.73
N GLY A 111 9.01 22.57 -4.85
CA GLY A 111 8.44 21.65 -3.88
C GLY A 111 9.11 20.26 -3.94
N SER A 112 9.21 19.62 -2.78
CA SER A 112 9.58 18.21 -2.63
C SER A 112 8.60 17.55 -1.68
N LEU A 113 8.46 16.23 -1.77
CA LEU A 113 7.61 15.40 -0.91
C LEU A 113 7.92 15.55 0.59
N SER A 114 9.12 16.05 0.92
CA SER A 114 9.60 16.28 2.29
C SER A 114 9.95 17.75 2.52
N THR A 115 9.02 18.66 2.25
CA THR A 115 9.14 20.07 2.67
C THR A 115 8.14 20.36 3.79
N ASP A 116 8.42 21.35 4.64
CA ASP A 116 7.51 21.82 5.70
C ASP A 116 6.10 22.22 5.21
N LYS A 117 5.90 22.29 3.89
CA LYS A 117 4.68 22.73 3.22
C LYS A 117 3.83 21.60 2.62
N LEU A 118 4.36 20.38 2.48
CA LEU A 118 3.64 19.24 1.93
C LEU A 118 3.84 18.03 2.83
N THR A 119 2.77 17.65 3.52
CA THR A 119 2.73 16.40 4.29
C THR A 119 1.82 15.44 3.56
N VAL A 120 2.41 14.42 2.96
CA VAL A 120 1.66 13.29 2.45
C VAL A 120 1.14 12.47 3.65
N PRO A 121 -0.15 12.13 3.73
CA PRO A 121 -0.67 11.34 4.83
C PRO A 121 -0.16 9.90 4.75
N ASP A 122 0.02 9.28 5.93
CA ASP A 122 0.35 7.87 6.01
C ASP A 122 -0.81 7.00 5.49
N ILE A 123 -0.46 5.86 4.89
CA ILE A 123 -1.41 4.84 4.46
C ILE A 123 -1.26 3.64 5.38
N THR A 124 -2.33 3.23 6.04
CA THR A 124 -2.33 2.07 6.93
C THR A 124 -3.06 0.90 6.28
N PHE A 125 -2.42 -0.26 6.23
CA PHE A 125 -3.05 -1.54 5.92
C PHE A 125 -3.46 -2.21 7.23
N HIS A 126 -4.75 -2.50 7.36
CA HIS A 126 -5.30 -3.21 8.52
C HIS A 126 -5.33 -4.71 8.20
N PHE A 127 -4.37 -5.46 8.71
CA PHE A 127 -4.33 -6.91 8.54
C PHE A 127 -5.12 -7.62 9.64
N SER A 128 -5.59 -8.83 9.30
CA SER A 128 -6.27 -9.70 10.26
C SER A 128 -5.42 -9.96 11.50
N GLY A 129 -6.09 -10.15 12.64
CA GLY A 129 -5.40 -10.29 13.93
C GLY A 129 -4.97 -8.96 14.56
N GLY A 130 -5.44 -7.82 14.02
CA GLY A 130 -5.21 -6.49 14.59
C GLY A 130 -3.82 -5.92 14.32
N ALA A 131 -3.17 -6.38 13.25
CA ALA A 131 -1.85 -5.90 12.83
C ALA A 131 -2.00 -4.75 11.83
N ASP A 132 -1.63 -3.55 12.26
CA ASP A 132 -1.59 -2.38 11.39
C ASP A 132 -0.18 -2.19 10.82
N TYR A 133 -0.08 -2.09 9.49
CA TYR A 133 1.15 -1.75 8.78
C TYR A 133 1.04 -0.34 8.19
N VAL A 134 1.83 0.58 8.74
CA VAL A 134 1.84 1.99 8.34
C VAL A 134 2.91 2.21 7.29
N VAL A 135 2.49 2.54 6.07
CA VAL A 135 3.36 3.09 5.02
C VAL A 135 3.37 4.59 5.19
N ARG A 136 4.53 5.14 5.57
CA ARG A 136 4.64 6.59 5.73
C ARG A 136 4.40 7.29 4.40
N GLY A 137 3.80 8.48 4.47
CA GLY A 137 3.50 9.28 3.29
C GLY A 137 4.70 9.48 2.36
N ASP A 138 5.88 9.72 2.92
CA ASP A 138 7.14 9.94 2.19
C ASP A 138 7.71 8.69 1.48
N TYR A 139 7.17 7.50 1.77
CA TYR A 139 7.45 6.25 1.05
C TYR A 139 6.32 5.81 0.12
N SER A 140 5.19 6.53 0.10
CA SER A 140 4.00 6.16 -0.68
C SER A 140 3.88 6.89 -2.02
N PHE A 141 4.74 7.89 -2.26
CA PHE A 141 4.80 8.65 -3.51
C PHE A 141 6.25 8.78 -3.97
N GLU A 142 6.42 8.93 -5.27
CA GLU A 142 7.69 9.30 -5.88
C GLU A 142 7.51 10.53 -6.77
N THR A 143 8.59 11.26 -6.97
CA THR A 143 8.62 12.37 -7.92
C THR A 143 8.89 11.82 -9.32
N VAL A 144 7.93 11.98 -10.22
CA VAL A 144 8.12 11.70 -11.64
C VAL A 144 8.48 12.99 -12.39
N PRO A 145 9.35 12.93 -13.43
CA PRO A 145 9.57 14.08 -14.30
C PRO A 145 8.28 14.50 -15.00
N ASP A 146 8.11 15.81 -15.27
CA ASP A 146 7.02 16.27 -16.13
C ASP A 146 7.21 15.71 -17.55
N THR A 147 6.39 14.72 -17.91
CA THR A 147 6.38 14.10 -19.25
C THR A 147 5.50 14.87 -20.25
N ASN A 148 4.85 15.96 -19.82
CA ASN A 148 4.03 16.85 -20.66
C ASN A 148 4.85 17.99 -21.31
N LEU A 149 5.99 17.67 -21.93
CA LEU A 149 6.75 18.57 -22.82
C LEU A 149 6.67 18.10 -24.28
#